data_AF-A0AAD9XS90-F1
#
_entry.id   AF-A0AAD9XS90-F1
#
_cell.length_a   1.000
_cell.length_b   1.000
_cell.length_c   1.000
_cell.angle_alpha   90.00
_cell.angle_beta   90.00
_cell.angle_gamma   90.00
#
_symmetry.space_group_name_H-M   'P 1'
#
loop_
_entity.id
_entity.type
_entity.pdbx_description
1 polymer ?
#
loop_
_entity_poly.entity_id
_entity_poly.type
_entity_poly.pdbx_seq_one_letter_code
_entity_poly.pdbx_strand_id
1 'polypeptide(L)'
;MQKSRVKWLKEGDKNTKFFQFTIDGLKRCNYIGDMVFDEVKCTSPSDVRKGVLQHFKDLFKNVEWQRPRLGALNFKRLSTGENKGVETEFSREEVWRAVYNYDGNRSPSLDGLTLSFIKANWKLIRDDFMRFLSEFYNASSIVKEINKLLLL
;
A
#
# COMPACT_ATOMS: atom_id res chain seq x y z
N MET A 1 -15.77 8.26 -14.26
CA MET A 1 -15.63 7.90 -12.83
C MET A 1 -15.88 9.04 -11.82
N GLN A 2 -15.97 10.32 -12.23
CA GLN A 2 -15.97 11.44 -11.28
C GLN A 2 -17.34 11.78 -10.66
N LYS A 3 -18.45 11.48 -11.37
CA LYS A 3 -19.83 11.78 -10.89
C LYS A 3 -20.31 10.85 -9.76
N SER A 4 -19.83 9.61 -9.70
CA SER A 4 -20.24 8.63 -8.67
C SER A 4 -19.67 8.96 -7.28
N ARG A 5 -18.43 9.48 -7.21
CA ARG A 5 -17.78 9.86 -5.94
C ARG A 5 -18.42 11.08 -5.28
N VAL A 6 -18.83 12.07 -6.08
CA VAL A 6 -19.54 13.28 -5.59
C VAL A 6 -20.91 12.93 -5.00
N LYS A 7 -21.62 11.97 -5.60
CA LYS A 7 -22.93 11.52 -5.11
C LYS A 7 -22.81 10.75 -3.79
N TRP A 8 -21.80 9.90 -3.63
CA TRP A 8 -21.51 9.20 -2.38
C TRP A 8 -21.24 10.16 -1.20
N LEU A 9 -20.43 11.20 -1.41
CA LEU A 9 -20.15 12.22 -0.39
C LEU A 9 -21.40 12.97 0.09
N LYS A 10 -22.41 13.15 -0.78
CA LYS A 10 -23.62 13.90 -0.48
C LYS A 10 -24.76 13.05 0.09
N GLU A 11 -24.88 11.81 -0.38
CA GLU A 11 -26.03 10.94 -0.12
C GLU A 11 -25.69 9.64 0.64
N GLY A 12 -24.41 9.30 0.78
CA GLY A 12 -23.94 8.06 1.40
C GLY A 12 -24.07 8.04 2.93
N ASP A 13 -23.83 9.17 3.60
CA ASP A 13 -23.92 9.24 5.07
C ASP A 13 -25.37 9.41 5.57
N LYS A 14 -26.27 9.72 4.65
CA LYS A 14 -27.72 9.72 4.91
C LYS A 14 -28.20 8.31 4.53
N ASN A 15 -28.96 7.63 5.40
CA ASN A 15 -29.55 6.30 5.16
C ASN A 15 -30.58 6.33 3.99
N THR A 16 -30.10 6.64 2.79
CA THR A 16 -30.87 6.86 1.58
C THR A 16 -30.93 5.56 0.77
N LYS A 17 -31.92 5.47 -0.14
CA LYS A 17 -31.99 4.36 -1.10
C LYS A 17 -30.69 4.21 -1.92
N PHE A 18 -29.99 5.31 -2.18
CA PHE A 18 -28.70 5.29 -2.87
C PHE A 18 -27.59 4.64 -2.02
N PHE A 19 -27.53 4.92 -0.72
CA PHE A 19 -26.62 4.26 0.21
C PHE A 19 -26.88 2.75 0.26
N GLN A 20 -28.13 2.34 0.50
CA GLN A 20 -28.55 0.93 0.55
C GLN A 20 -28.17 0.19 -0.74
N PHE A 21 -28.50 0.75 -1.91
CA PHE A 21 -28.18 0.15 -3.21
C PHE A 21 -26.68 0.02 -3.46
N THR A 22 -25.89 1.00 -3.02
CA THR A 22 -24.43 0.96 -3.14
C THR A 22 -23.83 -0.09 -2.21
N ILE A 23 -24.29 -0.17 -0.96
CA ILE A 23 -23.90 -1.22 -0.02
C ILE A 23 -24.26 -2.60 -0.55
N ASP A 24 -25.45 -2.78 -1.13
CA ASP A 24 -25.86 -4.06 -1.73
C ASP A 24 -25.05 -4.38 -2.99
N GLY A 25 -24.66 -3.38 -3.77
CA GLY A 25 -23.68 -3.51 -4.84
C GLY A 25 -22.34 -4.03 -4.33
N LEU A 26 -21.78 -3.39 -3.30
CA LEU A 26 -20.52 -3.79 -2.68
C LEU A 26 -20.60 -5.19 -2.06
N LYS A 27 -21.70 -5.50 -1.37
CA LYS A 27 -21.95 -6.84 -0.81
C LYS A 27 -21.96 -7.90 -1.90
N ARG A 28 -22.60 -7.65 -3.05
CA ARG A 28 -22.59 -8.58 -4.19
C ARG A 28 -21.21 -8.73 -4.81
N CYS A 29 -20.47 -7.64 -4.99
CA CYS A 29 -19.12 -7.70 -5.55
C CYS A 29 -18.11 -8.39 -4.61
N ASN A 30 -18.27 -8.18 -3.30
CA ASN A 30 -17.40 -8.78 -2.27
C ASN A 30 -17.92 -10.12 -1.76
N TYR A 31 -19.03 -10.62 -2.30
CA TYR A 31 -19.58 -11.91 -1.93
C TYR A 31 -18.73 -13.02 -2.54
N ILE A 32 -18.14 -13.81 -1.66
CA ILE A 32 -17.42 -15.02 -2.05
C ILE A 32 -18.40 -16.17 -1.92
N GLY A 33 -18.93 -16.63 -3.05
CA GLY A 33 -19.88 -17.75 -3.10
C GLY A 33 -19.21 -19.11 -2.91
N ASP A 34 -18.06 -19.29 -3.55
CA ASP A 34 -17.27 -20.51 -3.50
C ASP A 34 -15.78 -20.21 -3.72
N MET A 35 -14.93 -21.02 -3.09
CA MET A 35 -13.50 -21.06 -3.36
C MET A 35 -13.06 -22.50 -3.54
N VAL A 36 -11.99 -22.72 -4.30
CA VAL A 36 -11.37 -24.03 -4.47
C VAL A 36 -9.99 -23.99 -3.84
N PHE A 37 -9.75 -24.90 -2.90
CA PHE A 37 -8.44 -25.13 -2.29
C PHE A 37 -8.05 -26.59 -2.56
N ASP A 38 -6.87 -26.82 -3.14
CA ASP A 38 -6.35 -28.17 -3.44
C ASP A 38 -7.40 -29.11 -4.08
N GLU A 39 -8.07 -28.61 -5.12
CA GLU A 39 -9.15 -29.28 -5.87
C GLU A 39 -10.47 -29.51 -5.08
N VAL A 40 -10.54 -29.10 -3.82
CA VAL A 40 -11.74 -29.18 -2.98
C VAL A 40 -12.52 -27.86 -3.04
N LYS A 41 -13.79 -27.96 -3.45
CA LYS A 41 -14.71 -26.82 -3.49
C LYS A 41 -15.29 -26.54 -2.11
N CYS A 42 -15.00 -25.36 -1.57
CA CYS A 42 -15.57 -24.83 -0.33
C CYS A 42 -16.68 -23.83 -0.65
N THR A 43 -17.90 -24.12 -0.19
CA THR A 43 -19.09 -23.26 -0.40
C THR A 43 -19.62 -22.66 0.89
N SER A 44 -19.29 -23.22 2.06
CA SER A 44 -19.70 -22.65 3.34
C SER A 44 -18.72 -21.56 3.79
N PRO A 45 -19.19 -20.46 4.43
CA PRO A 45 -18.30 -19.42 4.94
C PRO A 45 -17.25 -19.94 5.93
N SER A 46 -17.58 -20.96 6.73
CA SER A 46 -16.65 -21.60 7.65
C SER A 46 -15.55 -22.37 6.93
N ASP A 47 -15.88 -23.06 5.84
CA ASP A 47 -14.91 -23.85 5.08
C ASP A 47 -14.01 -22.94 4.24
N VAL A 48 -14.58 -21.90 3.64
CA VAL A 48 -13.80 -20.84 2.95
C VAL A 48 -12.81 -20.22 3.94
N ARG A 49 -13.24 -19.84 5.14
CA ARG A 49 -12.34 -19.27 6.16
C ARG A 49 -11.23 -20.24 6.56
N LYS A 50 -11.55 -21.52 6.76
CA LYS A 50 -10.56 -22.56 7.08
C LYS A 50 -9.57 -22.78 5.94
N GLY A 51 -10.07 -22.88 4.71
CA GLY A 51 -9.28 -23.05 3.49
C GLY A 51 -8.30 -21.90 3.27
N VAL A 52 -8.77 -20.65 3.38
CA VAL A 52 -7.90 -19.46 3.31
C VAL A 52 -6.81 -19.51 4.37
N LEU A 53 -7.19 -19.77 5.63
CA LEU A 53 -6.24 -19.82 6.73
C LEU A 53 -5.18 -20.90 6.52
N GLN A 54 -5.60 -22.10 6.09
CA GLN A 54 -4.70 -23.23 5.88
C GLN A 54 -3.77 -22.97 4.69
N HIS A 55 -4.31 -22.50 3.57
CA HIS A 55 -3.53 -22.14 2.39
C HIS A 55 -2.41 -21.15 2.71
N PHE A 56 -2.72 -20.06 3.43
CA PHE A 56 -1.68 -19.09 3.80
C PHE A 56 -0.74 -19.60 4.88
N LYS A 57 -1.19 -20.44 5.81
CA LYS A 57 -0.30 -21.12 6.75
C LYS A 57 0.73 -21.98 6.04
N ASP A 58 0.31 -22.71 5.01
CA ASP A 58 1.20 -23.58 4.24
C ASP A 58 2.11 -22.77 3.31
N LEU A 59 1.58 -21.72 2.67
CA LEU A 59 2.36 -20.79 1.84
C LEU A 59 3.49 -20.11 2.63
N PHE A 60 3.21 -19.68 3.86
CA PHE A 60 4.17 -19.01 4.73
C PHE A 60 4.86 -19.95 5.71
N LYS A 61 4.64 -21.26 5.59
CA LYS A 61 5.36 -22.25 6.39
C LYS A 61 6.83 -22.15 6.01
N ASN A 62 7.70 -21.95 7.00
CA ASN A 62 9.14 -22.05 6.78
C ASN A 62 9.45 -23.50 6.40
N VAL A 63 9.57 -23.75 5.10
CA VAL A 63 10.19 -24.95 4.59
C VAL A 63 11.67 -24.80 4.89
N GLU A 64 12.31 -25.81 5.48
CA GLU A 64 13.77 -25.92 5.53
C GLU A 64 14.31 -26.10 4.12
N TRP A 65 14.30 -25.01 3.36
CA TRP A 65 14.91 -24.91 2.07
C TRP A 65 16.33 -24.41 2.28
N GLN A 66 17.32 -25.11 1.72
CA GLN A 66 18.68 -24.58 1.65
C GLN A 66 18.68 -23.38 0.70
N ARG A 67 18.42 -22.19 1.25
CA ARG A 67 18.50 -20.94 0.51
C ARG A 67 19.91 -20.83 -0.07
N PRO A 68 20.06 -20.64 -1.39
CA PRO A 68 21.37 -20.47 -2.00
C PRO A 68 22.14 -19.37 -1.27
N ARG A 69 23.33 -19.72 -0.76
CA ARG A 69 24.21 -18.73 -0.15
C ARG A 69 24.75 -17.85 -1.25
N LEU A 70 24.33 -16.59 -1.26
CA LEU A 70 24.82 -15.59 -2.23
C LEU A 70 26.29 -15.20 -2.02
N GLY A 71 27.03 -15.89 -1.13
CA GLY A 71 28.39 -15.56 -0.72
C GLY A 71 29.45 -15.67 -1.83
N ALA A 72 29.16 -16.40 -2.91
CA ALA A 72 30.06 -16.52 -4.07
C ALA A 72 29.77 -15.50 -5.18
N LEU A 73 28.74 -14.66 -5.02
CA LEU A 73 28.38 -13.65 -6.01
C LEU A 73 29.06 -12.32 -5.66
N ASN A 74 29.90 -11.84 -6.58
CA ASN A 74 30.46 -10.50 -6.53
C ASN A 74 29.38 -9.48 -6.92
N PHE A 75 28.48 -9.16 -5.99
CA PHE A 75 27.60 -8.01 -6.18
C PHE A 75 28.42 -6.74 -6.28
N LYS A 76 28.00 -5.82 -7.15
CA LYS A 76 28.45 -4.44 -7.08
C LYS A 76 28.09 -3.91 -5.69
N ARG A 77 29.11 -3.61 -4.90
CA ARG A 77 28.96 -2.97 -3.59
C ARG A 77 29.20 -1.49 -3.78
N LEU A 78 28.43 -0.68 -3.06
CA LEU A 78 28.71 0.74 -2.95
C LEU A 78 30.09 0.91 -2.33
N SER A 79 30.89 1.80 -2.90
CA SER A 79 32.13 2.24 -2.27
C SER A 79 31.83 2.91 -0.93
N THR A 80 32.82 3.00 -0.04
CA THR A 80 32.67 3.69 1.25
C THR A 80 32.20 5.14 1.09
N GLY A 81 32.53 5.79 -0.04
CA GLY A 81 32.05 7.14 -0.36
C GLY A 81 30.58 7.18 -0.78
N GLU A 82 30.15 6.24 -1.63
CA GLU A 82 28.74 6.11 -2.02
C GLU A 82 27.86 5.72 -0.84
N ASN A 83 28.36 4.86 0.04
CA ASN A 83 27.62 4.42 1.23
C ASN A 83 27.33 5.58 2.18
N LYS A 84 28.27 6.53 2.32
CA LYS A 84 28.04 7.77 3.08
C LYS A 84 26.92 8.63 2.49
N GLY A 85 26.74 8.62 1.16
CA GLY A 85 25.65 9.36 0.52
C GLY A 85 24.26 8.72 0.70
N VAL A 86 24.19 7.43 1.03
CA VAL A 86 22.93 6.74 1.34
C VAL A 86 22.46 7.03 2.77
N GLU A 87 23.40 7.32 3.67
CA GLU A 87 23.16 7.62 5.08
C GLU A 87 23.04 9.13 5.34
N THR A 88 22.92 9.98 4.32
CA THR A 88 22.69 11.41 4.50
C THR A 88 21.20 11.77 4.47
N GLU A 89 20.86 12.90 5.09
CA GLU A 89 19.52 13.45 5.05
C GLU A 89 19.06 13.74 3.60
N PHE A 90 17.77 13.55 3.34
CA PHE A 90 17.19 13.74 2.01
C PHE A 90 17.34 15.19 1.53
N SER A 91 17.88 15.37 0.34
CA SER A 91 17.92 16.69 -0.30
C SER A 91 16.59 17.04 -0.97
N ARG A 92 16.26 18.33 -1.06
CA ARG A 92 15.01 18.79 -1.71
C ARG A 92 14.96 18.36 -3.18
N GLU A 93 16.10 18.40 -3.86
CA GLU A 93 16.25 18.06 -5.28
C GLU A 93 16.08 16.55 -5.51
N GLU A 94 16.58 15.72 -4.60
CA GLU A 94 16.37 14.27 -4.62
C GLU A 94 14.89 13.93 -4.41
N VAL A 95 14.27 14.48 -3.37
CA VAL A 95 12.85 14.26 -3.08
C VAL A 95 11.99 14.73 -4.24
N TRP A 96 12.29 15.90 -4.80
CA TRP A 96 11.56 16.41 -5.96
C TRP A 96 11.73 15.53 -7.19
N ARG A 97 12.93 15.02 -7.47
CA ARG A 97 13.15 14.07 -8.59
C ARG A 97 12.37 12.78 -8.39
N ALA A 98 12.36 12.23 -7.17
CA ALA A 98 11.60 11.02 -6.84
C ALA A 98 10.09 11.24 -7.01
N VAL A 99 9.58 12.36 -6.49
CA VAL A 99 8.18 12.77 -6.67
C VAL A 99 7.89 12.94 -8.16
N TYR A 100 8.70 13.69 -8.90
CA TYR A 100 8.49 14.01 -10.32
C TYR A 100 8.51 12.76 -11.22
N ASN A 101 9.47 11.85 -11.02
CA ASN A 101 9.61 10.63 -11.83
C ASN A 101 8.60 9.53 -11.48
N TYR A 102 7.76 9.75 -10.46
CA TYR A 102 6.73 8.80 -10.11
C TYR A 102 5.60 8.77 -11.15
N ASP A 103 5.57 7.77 -12.01
CA ASP A 103 4.40 7.52 -12.86
C ASP A 103 3.24 7.05 -11.98
N GLY A 104 2.17 7.83 -11.97
CA GLY A 104 1.04 7.78 -11.03
C GLY A 104 0.15 6.53 -11.11
N ASN A 105 0.73 5.36 -11.35
CA ASN A 105 0.05 4.13 -11.70
C ASN A 105 -0.22 3.20 -10.50
N ARG A 106 -0.34 3.75 -9.28
CA ARG A 106 -0.87 3.00 -8.13
C ARG A 106 -2.14 3.64 -7.58
N SER A 107 -3.01 2.77 -7.08
CA SER A 107 -4.29 3.12 -6.46
C SER A 107 -4.14 4.29 -5.49
N PRO A 108 -5.02 5.31 -5.54
CA PRO A 108 -5.04 6.36 -4.54
C PRO A 108 -5.17 5.73 -3.16
N SER A 109 -4.25 6.09 -2.24
CA SER A 109 -4.40 5.77 -0.82
C SER A 109 -5.79 6.20 -0.34
N LEU A 110 -6.35 5.49 0.65
CA LEU A 110 -7.73 5.66 1.11
C LEU A 110 -8.13 7.13 1.36
N ASP A 111 -7.16 7.97 1.75
CA ASP A 111 -7.31 9.40 2.05
C ASP A 111 -7.37 10.33 0.82
N GLY A 112 -7.22 9.80 -0.39
CA GLY A 112 -7.28 10.58 -1.63
C GLY A 112 -6.04 11.45 -1.92
N LEU A 113 -5.06 11.47 -1.02
CA LEU A 113 -3.76 12.10 -1.24
C LEU A 113 -2.90 11.22 -2.14
N THR A 114 -2.92 11.54 -3.42
CA THR A 114 -2.07 10.88 -4.43
C THR A 114 -0.73 11.60 -4.55
N LEU A 115 0.31 10.91 -5.01
CA LEU A 115 1.56 11.56 -5.42
C LEU A 115 1.34 12.62 -6.51
N SER A 116 0.26 12.51 -7.30
CA SER A 116 -0.19 13.56 -8.22
C SER A 116 -0.62 14.84 -7.52
N PHE A 117 -1.26 14.77 -6.34
CA PHE A 117 -1.57 15.93 -5.51
C PHE A 117 -0.30 16.60 -5.00
N ILE A 118 0.67 15.79 -4.55
CA ILE A 118 1.97 16.29 -4.07
C ILE A 118 2.73 16.98 -5.21
N LYS A 119 2.76 16.38 -6.41
CA LYS A 119 3.32 16.99 -7.62
C LYS A 119 2.67 18.34 -7.93
N ALA A 120 1.34 18.40 -7.94
CA ALA A 120 0.59 19.60 -8.32
C ALA A 120 0.76 20.75 -7.31
N ASN A 121 0.87 20.43 -6.02
CA ASN A 121 0.93 21.41 -4.93
C ASN A 121 2.33 21.57 -4.34
N TRP A 122 3.37 21.02 -4.96
CA TRP A 122 4.74 20.99 -4.42
C TRP A 122 5.22 22.35 -3.93
N LYS A 123 4.97 23.42 -4.68
CA LYS A 123 5.37 24.79 -4.28
C LYS A 123 4.81 25.22 -2.93
N LEU A 124 3.64 24.70 -2.54
CA LEU A 124 2.92 25.05 -1.33
C LEU A 124 3.28 24.11 -0.16
N ILE A 125 3.48 22.81 -0.43
CA ILE A 125 3.68 21.80 0.62
C ILE A 125 5.15 21.37 0.83
N ARG A 126 6.07 21.77 -0.05
CA ARG A 126 7.47 21.28 -0.06
C ARG A 126 8.16 21.44 1.30
N ASP A 127 7.95 22.56 1.98
CA ASP A 127 8.73 22.88 3.19
C ASP A 127 8.21 22.06 4.39
N ASP A 128 6.90 21.82 4.46
CA ASP A 128 6.30 20.90 5.45
C ASP A 128 6.66 19.43 5.13
N PHE A 129 6.68 19.07 3.84
CA PHE A 129 7.05 17.73 3.40
C PHE A 129 8.52 17.41 3.69
N MET A 130 9.43 18.36 3.48
CA MET A 130 10.85 18.20 3.83
C MET A 130 11.05 18.11 5.34
N ARG A 131 10.28 18.88 6.13
CA ARG A 131 10.30 18.79 7.60
C ARG A 131 9.87 17.41 8.10
N PHE A 132 8.80 16.86 7.52
CA PHE A 132 8.36 15.51 7.82
C PHE A 132 9.44 14.46 7.51
N LEU A 133 10.12 14.57 6.36
CA LEU A 133 11.20 13.64 6.00
C LEU A 133 12.43 13.77 6.93
N SER A 134 12.74 14.99 7.38
CA SER A 134 13.80 15.25 8.36
C SER A 134 13.46 14.64 9.73
N GLU A 135 12.22 14.81 10.20
CA GLU A 135 11.73 14.18 11.42
C GLU A 135 11.76 12.65 11.31
N PHE A 136 11.36 12.09 10.17
CA PHE A 136 11.43 10.66 9.91
C PHE A 136 12.87 10.13 9.97
N TYR A 137 13.82 10.82 9.33
CA TYR A 137 15.24 10.48 9.34
C TYR A 137 15.80 10.45 10.77
N ASN A 138 15.45 11.43 11.60
CA ASN A 138 15.96 11.53 12.98
C ASN A 138 15.23 10.61 13.97
N ALA A 139 13.93 10.39 13.82
CA ALA A 139 13.11 9.66 14.79
C ALA A 139 13.04 8.15 14.54
N SER A 140 13.49 7.66 13.37
CA SER A 140 13.37 6.25 12.93
C SER A 140 11.95 5.67 13.08
N SER A 141 10.93 6.54 13.10
CA SER A 141 9.56 6.19 13.44
C SER A 141 8.63 6.87 12.45
N ILE A 142 8.05 6.07 11.55
CA ILE A 142 6.86 6.45 10.81
C ILE A 142 5.71 6.55 11.81
N VAL A 143 5.02 7.70 11.85
CA VAL A 143 3.77 7.86 12.60
C VAL A 143 2.90 6.65 12.30
N LYS A 144 2.54 5.88 13.34
CA LYS A 144 1.91 4.55 13.29
C LYS A 144 0.71 4.45 12.32
N GLU A 145 0.09 5.57 11.97
CA GLU A 145 -1.02 5.67 11.02
C GLU A 145 -0.63 5.33 9.57
N ILE A 146 0.59 5.59 9.10
CA ILE A 146 1.01 5.27 7.72
C ILE A 146 1.23 3.76 7.52
N ASN A 147 1.61 3.02 8.57
CA ASN A 147 1.77 1.56 8.50
C ASN A 147 0.46 0.81 8.27
N LYS A 148 -0.70 1.42 8.54
CA LYS A 148 -2.01 0.81 8.20
C LYS A 148 -2.32 0.87 6.70
N LEU A 149 -1.65 1.73 5.93
CA LEU A 149 -1.90 1.93 4.49
C LEU A 149 -1.05 1.05 3.56
N LEU A 150 -0.01 0.38 4.08
CA LEU A 150 0.89 -0.48 3.28
C LEU A 150 0.57 -1.98 3.39
N LEU A 151 -0.41 -2.35 4.22
CA LEU A 151 -0.84 -3.74 4.44
C LEU A 151 -2.29 -4.01 3.97
N LEU A 152 -2.84 -3.14 3.12
CA LEU A 152 -4.08 -3.35 2.38
C LEU A 152 -3.82 -3.19 0.88
#